data_AF-A0AAV8AMI6-F1
#
_entry.id   AF-A0AAV8AMI6-F1
#
_cell.length_a   1.000
_cell.length_b   1.000
_cell.length_c   1.000
_cell.angle_alpha   90.00
_cell.angle_beta   90.00
_cell.angle_gamma   90.00
#
_symmetry.space_group_name_H-M   'P 1'
#
loop_
_entity.id
_entity.type
_entity.pdbx_description
1 polymer ?
#
loop_
_entity_poly.entity_id
_entity_poly.type
_entity_poly.pdbx_seq_one_letter_code
_entity_poly.pdbx_strand_id
1 'polypeptide(L)'
;MPNDFADINECELPDEYPCHGICHNKEGSYECKCKSGKHGDPFNISCIPNFPLRERLAIGISASIASLLVVTLPMIFVCQKRRLQRERDMVFKKNGGIILYQQTSGRKSRDHEDIHRGRNGKNHKQL
;
A
#
# COMPACT_ATOMS: atom_id res chain seq x y z
N MET A 1 10.58 67.30 -20.10
CA MET A 1 10.05 66.36 -21.10
C MET A 1 9.43 65.22 -20.31
N PRO A 2 8.11 65.11 -20.18
CA PRO A 2 7.52 63.90 -19.61
C PRO A 2 7.54 62.82 -20.69
N ASN A 3 7.98 61.61 -20.31
CA ASN A 3 7.91 60.44 -21.19
C ASN A 3 6.44 60.02 -21.26
N ASP A 4 5.73 60.40 -22.33
CA ASP A 4 4.35 59.99 -22.61
C ASP A 4 4.30 58.53 -23.14
N PHE A 5 4.88 57.60 -22.38
CA PHE A 5 4.63 56.17 -22.56
C PHE A 5 3.87 55.69 -21.33
N ALA A 6 2.63 55.28 -21.53
CA ALA A 6 1.86 54.59 -20.50
C ALA A 6 2.54 53.26 -20.20
N ASP A 7 2.78 53.01 -18.91
CA ASP A 7 3.26 51.73 -18.41
C ASP A 7 2.28 50.60 -18.77
N ILE A 8 2.81 49.47 -19.23
CA ILE A 8 1.99 48.31 -19.61
C ILE A 8 1.71 47.52 -18.34
N ASN A 9 0.44 47.17 -18.08
CA ASN A 9 0.11 46.29 -16.97
C ASN A 9 0.34 44.82 -17.36
N GLU A 10 1.51 44.27 -17.05
CA GLU A 10 1.84 42.88 -17.39
C GLU A 10 0.94 41.86 -16.68
N CYS A 11 0.34 42.23 -15.54
CA CYS A 11 -0.57 41.35 -14.80
C CYS A 11 -1.93 41.13 -15.51
N GLU A 12 -2.25 41.95 -16.51
CA GLU A 12 -3.43 41.75 -17.38
C GLU A 12 -3.12 40.89 -18.62
N LEU A 13 -1.84 40.56 -18.84
CA LEU A 13 -1.33 39.84 -20.01
C LEU A 13 -0.56 38.55 -19.60
N PRO A 14 -1.20 37.59 -18.89
CA PRO A 14 -0.53 36.42 -18.34
C PRO A 14 0.06 35.45 -19.38
N ASP A 15 -0.44 35.49 -20.62
CA ASP A 15 0.08 34.66 -21.72
C ASP A 15 1.42 35.20 -22.28
N GLU A 16 1.66 36.50 -22.17
CA GLU A 16 2.90 37.17 -22.62
C GLU A 16 3.89 37.36 -21.47
N TYR A 17 3.37 37.56 -20.27
CA TYR A 17 4.14 37.79 -19.05
C TYR A 17 3.82 36.72 -18.00
N PRO A 18 4.52 35.57 -18.04
CA PRO A 18 4.20 34.43 -17.18
C PRO A 18 4.46 34.74 -15.71
N CYS A 19 3.45 34.51 -14.88
CA CYS A 19 3.54 34.59 -13.44
C CYS A 19 2.71 33.47 -12.79
N HIS A 20 3.38 32.52 -12.14
CA HIS A 20 2.75 31.40 -11.43
C HIS A 20 2.45 31.70 -9.96
N GLY A 21 2.57 32.98 -9.57
CA GLY A 21 2.39 33.49 -8.23
C GLY A 21 1.35 34.61 -8.16
N ILE A 22 1.55 35.52 -7.23
CA ILE A 22 0.82 36.78 -7.12
C ILE A 22 1.59 37.80 -7.96
N CYS A 23 0.93 38.34 -8.98
CA CYS A 23 1.45 39.40 -9.83
C CYS A 23 1.12 40.78 -9.24
N HIS A 24 2.09 41.69 -9.29
CA HIS A 24 1.95 43.09 -8.93
C HIS A 24 2.58 43.96 -10.02
N ASN A 25 1.77 44.80 -10.67
CA ASN A 25 2.25 45.75 -11.65
C ASN A 25 3.14 46.82 -11.00
N LYS A 26 4.21 47.24 -11.69
CA LYS A 26 5.07 48.36 -11.26
C LYS A 26 5.41 49.21 -12.48
N GLU A 27 5.75 50.47 -12.23
CA GLU A 27 6.20 51.34 -13.31
C GLU A 27 7.50 50.79 -13.93
N GLY A 28 7.43 50.44 -15.21
CA GLY A 28 8.50 49.89 -16.03
C GLY A 28 8.78 48.39 -15.85
N SER A 29 8.02 47.67 -15.02
CA SER A 29 8.20 46.22 -14.81
C SER A 29 7.05 45.59 -13.99
N TYR A 30 7.02 44.27 -13.84
CA TYR A 30 6.15 43.60 -12.88
C TYR A 30 6.92 42.79 -11.84
N GLU A 31 6.27 42.60 -10.70
CA GLU A 31 6.73 41.71 -9.64
C GLU A 31 5.84 40.48 -9.57
N CYS A 32 6.47 39.30 -9.64
CA CYS A 32 5.81 38.02 -9.42
C CYS A 32 6.36 37.36 -8.16
N LYS A 33 5.48 37.03 -7.20
CA LYS A 33 5.88 36.44 -5.90
C LYS A 33 5.02 35.26 -5.53
N CYS A 34 5.62 34.22 -4.93
CA CYS A 34 4.84 33.14 -4.35
C CYS A 34 4.03 33.61 -3.13
N LYS A 35 2.80 33.10 -3.00
CA LYS A 35 1.96 33.31 -1.81
C LYS A 35 2.67 32.78 -0.55
N SER A 36 2.40 33.40 0.61
CA SER A 36 2.90 32.96 1.91
C SER A 36 2.68 31.45 2.11
N GLY A 37 3.71 30.76 2.60
CA GLY A 37 3.70 29.30 2.74
C GLY A 37 4.01 28.55 1.44
N LYS A 38 4.49 29.21 0.39
CA LYS A 38 5.07 28.59 -0.81
C LYS A 38 6.43 29.19 -1.15
N HIS A 39 7.22 28.48 -1.96
CA HIS A 39 8.54 28.90 -2.43
C HIS A 39 8.78 28.44 -3.88
N GLY A 40 9.80 28.98 -4.53
CA GLY A 40 10.16 28.69 -5.92
C GLY A 40 10.41 29.96 -6.73
N ASP A 41 10.75 29.79 -8.00
CA ASP A 41 10.87 30.88 -8.97
C ASP A 41 9.55 31.03 -9.74
N PRO A 42 8.72 32.02 -9.38
CA PRO A 42 7.36 32.11 -9.90
C PRO A 42 7.29 32.59 -11.37
N PHE A 43 8.39 33.04 -11.96
CA PHE A 43 8.44 33.41 -13.38
C PHE A 43 8.54 32.18 -14.28
N ASN A 44 9.24 31.14 -13.84
CA ASN A 44 9.51 29.95 -14.65
C ASN A 44 8.75 28.70 -14.19
N ILE A 45 8.46 28.57 -12.89
CA ILE A 45 7.87 27.36 -12.30
C ILE A 45 6.72 27.68 -11.34
N SER A 46 5.84 26.70 -11.17
CA SER A 46 4.76 26.77 -10.18
C SER A 46 5.30 26.81 -8.75
N CYS A 47 4.71 27.66 -7.91
CA CYS A 47 5.07 27.78 -6.50
C CYS A 47 4.81 26.48 -5.71
N ILE A 48 5.84 25.99 -5.03
CA ILE A 48 5.84 24.75 -4.26
C ILE A 48 5.44 25.04 -2.80
N PRO A 49 4.45 24.32 -2.24
CA PRO A 49 4.06 24.49 -0.83
C PRO A 49 5.20 24.18 0.14
N ASN A 50 5.38 25.06 1.11
CA ASN A 50 6.24 24.87 2.27
C ASN A 50 5.49 23.97 3.25
N PHE A 51 5.45 22.66 2.99
CA PHE A 51 4.99 21.72 4.00
C PHE A 51 6.01 21.74 5.15
N PRO A 52 5.62 22.14 6.37
CA PRO A 52 6.56 22.22 7.48
C PRO A 52 7.17 20.84 7.70
N LEU A 53 8.47 20.81 8.03
CA LEU A 53 9.22 19.58 8.25
C LEU A 53 8.51 18.64 9.26
N ARG A 54 7.80 19.23 10.23
CA ARG A 54 6.97 18.55 11.22
C ARG A 54 5.85 17.70 10.60
N GLU A 55 5.17 18.18 9.57
CA GLU A 55 4.08 17.43 8.91
C GLU A 55 4.64 16.29 8.07
N ARG A 56 5.76 16.52 7.37
CA ARG A 56 6.44 15.47 6.60
C ARG A 56 6.92 14.32 7.51
N LEU A 57 7.49 14.66 8.66
CA LEU A 57 7.92 13.69 9.68
C LEU A 57 6.74 12.91 10.25
N ALA A 58 5.62 13.58 10.55
CA ALA A 58 4.43 12.91 11.09
C ALA A 58 3.85 11.86 10.13
N ILE A 59 3.77 12.18 8.83
CA ILE A 59 3.32 11.23 7.79
C ILE A 59 4.29 10.05 7.68
N GLY A 60 5.60 10.32 7.65
CA GLY A 60 6.61 9.26 7.56
C GLY A 60 6.59 8.31 8.75
N ILE A 61 6.48 8.84 9.97
CA ILE A 61 6.44 8.05 11.21
C ILE A 61 5.16 7.21 11.26
N SER A 62 4.00 7.81 10.99
CA SER A 62 2.72 7.09 11.02
C SER A 62 2.67 5.94 10.00
N ALA A 63 3.11 6.19 8.75
CA ALA A 63 3.18 5.14 7.73
C ALA A 63 4.16 4.01 8.11
N SER A 64 5.29 4.36 8.73
CA SER A 64 6.28 3.38 9.18
C SER A 64 5.76 2.49 10.32
N ILE A 65 5.11 3.09 11.32
CA ILE A 65 4.50 2.34 12.44
C ILE A 65 3.37 1.44 11.94
N ALA A 66 2.49 1.96 11.08
CA ALA A 66 1.42 1.16 10.49
C ALA A 66 1.98 -0.05 9.70
N SER A 67 3.03 0.17 8.90
CA SER A 67 3.69 -0.90 8.15
C SER A 67 4.33 -1.95 9.05
N LEU A 68 4.97 -1.52 10.14
CA LEU A 68 5.50 -2.44 11.16
C LEU A 68 4.39 -3.29 11.76
N LEU A 69 3.27 -2.69 12.19
CA LEU A 69 2.17 -3.44 12.79
C LEU A 69 1.52 -4.41 11.78
N VAL A 70 1.27 -3.96 10.55
CA VAL A 70 0.54 -4.74 9.54
C VAL A 70 1.38 -5.83 8.92
N VAL A 71 2.70 -5.66 8.79
CA VAL A 71 3.56 -6.67 8.15
C VAL A 71 4.26 -7.53 9.19
N THR A 72 4.86 -6.93 10.21
CA THR A 72 5.71 -7.68 11.14
C THR A 72 4.90 -8.53 12.11
N LEU A 73 3.76 -8.05 12.63
CA LEU A 73 2.93 -8.83 13.55
C LEU A 73 2.39 -10.13 12.91
N PRO A 74 1.76 -10.13 11.72
CA PRO A 74 1.33 -11.38 11.11
C PRO A 74 2.50 -12.25 10.69
N MET A 75 3.63 -11.68 10.24
CA MET A 75 4.83 -12.47 9.96
C MET A 75 5.36 -13.16 11.22
N ILE A 76 5.44 -12.47 12.34
CA ILE A 76 5.83 -13.03 13.63
C ILE A 76 4.82 -14.10 14.06
N PHE A 77 3.52 -13.82 14.02
CA PHE A 77 2.47 -14.79 14.38
C PHE A 77 2.52 -16.05 13.50
N VAL A 78 2.68 -15.90 12.18
CA VAL A 78 2.83 -17.01 11.24
C VAL A 78 4.11 -17.78 11.52
N CYS A 79 5.24 -17.10 11.75
CA CYS A 79 6.51 -17.74 12.10
C CYS A 79 6.43 -18.50 13.43
N GLN A 80 5.83 -17.90 14.46
CA GLN A 80 5.62 -18.54 15.75
C GLN A 80 4.68 -19.76 15.63
N LYS A 81 3.57 -19.62 14.90
CA LYS A 81 2.64 -20.72 14.65
C LYS A 81 3.30 -21.86 13.89
N ARG A 82 4.11 -21.55 12.87
CA ARG A 82 4.90 -22.54 12.13
C ARG A 82 5.96 -23.22 13.00
N ARG A 83 6.59 -22.48 13.91
CA ARG A 83 7.54 -23.06 14.88
C ARG A 83 6.87 -24.07 15.79
N LEU A 84 5.73 -23.70 16.39
CA LEU A 84 4.96 -24.59 17.25
C LEU A 84 4.45 -25.84 16.51
N GLN A 85 4.03 -25.69 15.24
CA GLN A 85 3.64 -26.83 14.41
C GLN A 85 4.82 -27.77 14.15
N ARG A 86 6.00 -27.24 13.82
CA ARG A 86 7.21 -28.07 13.60
C ARG A 86 7.63 -28.86 14.83
N GLU A 87 7.56 -28.25 16.02
CA GLU A 87 7.87 -28.94 17.27
C GLU A 87 6.85 -30.06 17.54
N ARG A 88 5.56 -29.78 17.33
CA ARG A 88 4.50 -30.79 17.47
C ARG A 88 4.62 -31.92 16.46
N ASP A 89 5.03 -31.64 15.23
CA ASP A 89 5.25 -32.65 14.18
C ASP A 89 6.40 -33.59 14.53
N MET A 90 7.46 -33.06 15.16
CA MET A 90 8.59 -33.87 15.62
C MET A 90 8.20 -34.76 16.80
N VAL A 91 7.44 -34.22 17.76
CA VAL A 91 6.88 -35.00 18.88
C VAL A 91 5.90 -36.06 18.37
N PHE A 92 5.08 -35.73 17.36
CA PHE A 92 4.15 -36.67 16.74
C PHE A 92 4.86 -37.85 16.06
N LYS A 93 5.94 -37.59 15.29
CA LYS A 93 6.72 -38.66 14.65
C LYS A 93 7.40 -39.58 15.66
N LYS A 94 7.93 -39.02 16.76
CA LYS A 94 8.63 -39.79 17.81
C LYS A 94 7.67 -40.61 18.69
N ASN A 95 6.48 -40.09 18.96
CA ASN A 95 5.48 -40.75 19.82
C ASN A 95 4.55 -41.71 19.05
N GLY A 96 5.00 -42.27 17.92
CA GLY A 96 4.23 -43.26 17.16
C GLY A 96 3.08 -42.69 16.31
N GLY A 97 3.07 -41.39 16.00
CA GLY A 97 2.01 -40.73 15.22
C GLY A 97 1.76 -41.31 13.81
N ILE A 98 2.75 -42.00 13.23
CA ILE A 98 2.58 -42.75 11.97
C ILE A 98 1.53 -43.86 12.09
N ILE A 99 1.38 -44.47 13.26
CA ILE A 99 0.40 -45.55 13.52
C ILE A 99 -1.03 -44.99 13.46
N LEU A 100 -1.26 -43.78 14.00
CA LEU A 100 -2.53 -43.05 13.91
C LEU A 100 -2.85 -42.60 12.47
N TYR A 101 -1.84 -42.19 11.70
CA TYR A 101 -2.02 -41.84 10.28
C TYR A 101 -2.38 -43.05 9.42
N GLN A 102 -1.76 -44.21 9.68
CA GLN A 102 -2.13 -45.46 9.01
C GLN A 102 -3.54 -45.93 9.36
N GLN A 103 -4.01 -45.76 10.60
CA GLN A 103 -5.38 -46.12 10.97
C GLN A 103 -6.42 -45.21 10.33
N THR A 104 -6.15 -43.91 10.24
CA THR A 104 -7.02 -42.94 9.56
C THR A 104 -7.01 -43.11 8.04
N SER A 105 -5.85 -43.40 7.44
CA SER A 105 -5.69 -43.72 6.01
C SER A 105 -6.33 -45.07 5.64
N GLY A 106 -6.14 -46.10 6.47
CA GLY A 106 -6.72 -47.42 6.30
C GLY A 106 -8.23 -47.48 6.58
N ARG A 107 -8.78 -46.51 7.32
CA ARG A 107 -10.24 -46.33 7.43
C ARG A 107 -10.82 -45.69 6.17
N LYS A 108 -10.16 -44.66 5.61
CA LYS A 108 -10.52 -44.08 4.31
C LYS A 108 -10.52 -45.11 3.16
N SER A 109 -9.54 -46.04 3.16
CA SER A 109 -9.47 -47.10 2.14
C SER A 109 -10.61 -48.11 2.26
N ARG A 110 -10.99 -48.50 3.49
CA ARG A 110 -12.14 -49.40 3.75
C ARG A 110 -13.46 -48.73 3.43
N ASP A 111 -13.64 -47.47 3.84
CA ASP A 111 -14.85 -46.71 3.51
C ASP A 111 -15.02 -46.57 1.97
N HIS A 112 -13.92 -46.38 1.23
CA HIS A 112 -13.97 -46.35 -0.24
C HIS A 112 -14.30 -47.72 -0.85
N GLU A 113 -13.79 -48.82 -0.28
CA GLU A 113 -14.10 -50.19 -0.72
C GLU A 113 -15.56 -50.59 -0.45
N ASP A 114 -16.11 -50.21 0.70
CA ASP A 114 -17.51 -50.45 1.06
C ASP A 114 -18.49 -49.65 0.19
N ILE A 115 -18.13 -48.41 -0.20
CA ILE A 115 -18.92 -47.60 -1.16
C ILE A 115 -18.95 -48.27 -2.55
N HIS A 116 -17.82 -48.81 -3.03
CA HIS A 116 -17.76 -49.53 -4.32
C HIS A 116 -18.56 -50.84 -4.28
N ARG A 117 -18.47 -51.60 -3.18
CA ARG A 117 -19.21 -52.86 -2.99
C ARG A 117 -20.73 -52.64 -2.92
N GLY A 118 -21.18 -51.57 -2.22
CA GLY A 118 -22.59 -51.19 -2.15
C GLY A 118 -23.19 -50.74 -3.49
N ARG A 119 -22.36 -50.20 -4.39
CA ARG A 119 -22.77 -49.80 -5.75
C ARG A 119 -22.93 -51.01 -6.68
N ASN A 120 -22.04 -52.00 -6.56
CA ASN A 120 -22.10 -53.24 -7.34
C ASN A 120 -23.24 -54.17 -6.89
N GLY A 121 -23.55 -54.22 -5.59
CA GLY A 121 -24.66 -55.01 -5.05
C GLY A 121 -26.06 -54.51 -5.45
N LYS A 122 -26.20 -53.26 -5.92
CA LYS A 122 -27.47 -52.71 -6.44
C LYS A 122 -27.71 -53.06 -7.91
N ASN A 123 -26.65 -53.34 -8.68
CA ASN A 123 -26.78 -53.73 -10.09
C ASN A 123 -27.22 -55.19 -10.29
N HIS A 124 -27.13 -56.03 -9.24
CA HIS A 124 -27.48 -57.46 -9.33
C HIS A 124 -28.89 -57.80 -8.81
N LYS A 125 -29.71 -56.80 -8.47
CA LYS A 125 -31.11 -56.95 -8.03
C LYS A 125 -32.13 -56.39 -9.02
N GLN A 126 -31.73 -56.21 -10.29
CA GLN A 126 -32.63 -55.73 -11.33
C GLN A 126 -32.49 -56.51 -12.64
N LEU A 127 -32.46 -57.85 -12.51
CA LEU A 127 -32.90 -58.78 -13.56
C LEU A 127 -33.75 -59.88 -12.91
#